data_AF-A0A7S2GHE1-F1
#
_entry.id   AF-A0A7S2GHE1-F1
#
_cell.length_a   1.000
_cell.length_b   1.000
_cell.length_c   1.000
_cell.angle_alpha   90.00
_cell.angle_beta   90.00
_cell.angle_gamma   90.00
#
_symmetry.space_group_name_H-M   'P 1'
#
loop_
_entity.id
_entity.type
_entity.pdbx_description
1 polymer ?
#
loop_
_entity_poly.entity_id
_entity_poly.type
_entity_poly.pdbx_seq_one_letter_code
_entity_poly.pdbx_strand_id
1 'polypeptide(L)'
;GCIPSSIEWTRRSGEGEAWQWCGWHHGHVPLDRWIRVSVWVKFLDRVPPASADFGIRVHGRVHSGWLDGLTPDTWHYVWVDVPSAEGQASSDDVLLTFNSVPGPQTVRFADLALEVFNSRPLGPTLTGGALEMFH
;
A
#
# COMPACT_ATOMS: atom_id res chain seq x y z
N GLY A 1 -13.33 -5.80 12.66
CA GLY A 1 -13.98 -6.75 11.74
C GLY A 1 -12.96 -7.68 11.10
N CYS A 2 -13.41 -8.83 10.59
CA CYS A 2 -12.61 -9.74 9.78
C CYS A 2 -12.77 -9.36 8.30
N ILE A 3 -11.68 -9.09 7.57
CA ILE A 3 -11.75 -9.01 6.11
C ILE A 3 -11.70 -10.44 5.57
N PRO A 4 -12.76 -10.94 4.87
CA PRO A 4 -12.94 -12.37 4.59
C PRO A 4 -12.00 -12.90 3.50
N SER A 5 -11.31 -12.03 2.76
CA SER A 5 -10.33 -12.43 1.73
C SER A 5 -9.14 -11.48 1.78
N SER A 6 -7.97 -12.03 2.09
CA SER A 6 -6.71 -11.28 2.15
C SER A 6 -5.58 -12.13 1.60
N ILE A 7 -4.59 -11.47 1.01
CA ILE A 7 -3.31 -12.09 0.70
C ILE A 7 -2.42 -11.99 1.95
N GLU A 8 -1.74 -13.08 2.27
CA GLU A 8 -0.75 -13.14 3.34
C GLU A 8 0.65 -13.20 2.73
N TRP A 9 1.52 -12.31 3.18
CA TRP A 9 2.94 -12.34 2.89
C TRP A 9 3.70 -12.56 4.20
N THR A 10 4.68 -13.46 4.18
CA THR A 10 5.51 -13.74 5.35
C THR A 10 6.99 -13.67 4.98
N ARG A 11 7.75 -12.90 5.76
CA ARG A 11 9.22 -12.95 5.75
C ARG A 11 9.69 -13.89 6.85
N ARG A 12 10.50 -14.88 6.49
CA ARG A 12 11.23 -15.74 7.43
C ARG A 12 12.67 -15.25 7.54
N SER A 13 13.35 -15.61 8.63
CA SER A 13 14.77 -15.27 8.81
C SER A 13 15.61 -15.88 7.68
N GLY A 14 16.30 -15.05 6.90
CA GLY A 14 17.28 -15.49 5.89
C GLY A 14 16.72 -15.88 4.53
N GLU A 15 15.41 -15.85 4.30
CA GLU A 15 14.79 -16.20 3.01
C GLU A 15 13.84 -15.07 2.55
N GLY A 16 14.08 -14.54 1.37
CA GLY A 16 13.16 -13.64 0.68
C GLY A 16 12.35 -14.42 -0.34
N GLU A 17 11.07 -14.67 -0.10
CA GLU A 17 10.18 -15.17 -1.15
C GLU A 17 10.00 -14.12 -2.26
N ALA A 18 9.78 -14.62 -3.48
CA ALA A 18 9.87 -13.89 -4.75
C ALA A 18 8.75 -12.85 -5.01
N TRP A 19 7.80 -12.69 -4.09
CA TRP A 19 6.70 -11.72 -4.20
C TRP A 19 6.85 -10.61 -3.15
N GLN A 20 7.92 -9.83 -3.28
CA GLN A 20 8.15 -8.67 -2.40
C GLN A 20 7.33 -7.43 -2.79
N TRP A 21 6.59 -7.54 -3.89
CA TRP A 21 5.76 -6.47 -4.43
C TRP A 21 4.52 -7.01 -5.14
N CYS A 22 3.44 -6.25 -5.10
CA CYS A 22 2.23 -6.47 -5.89
C CYS A 22 1.69 -5.11 -6.37
N GLY A 23 1.13 -5.05 -7.57
CA GLY A 23 0.60 -3.80 -8.11
C GLY A 23 0.54 -3.79 -9.63
N TRP A 24 0.70 -2.60 -10.19
CA TRP A 24 0.52 -2.32 -11.61
C TRP A 24 1.79 -1.73 -12.21
N HIS A 25 2.05 -2.11 -13.45
CA HIS A 25 2.98 -1.40 -14.32
C HIS A 25 2.16 -0.44 -15.17
N HIS A 26 2.27 0.88 -14.95
CA HIS A 26 1.41 1.84 -15.63
C HIS A 26 2.17 2.68 -16.64
N GLY A 27 2.10 2.30 -17.90
CA GLY A 27 2.82 3.00 -18.96
C GLY A 27 2.30 4.39 -19.38
N HIS A 28 1.14 4.89 -18.90
CA HIS A 28 0.49 6.09 -19.46
C HIS A 28 -0.60 6.74 -18.57
N VAL A 29 -0.35 7.04 -17.29
CA VAL A 29 -1.22 8.02 -16.59
C VAL A 29 -0.89 9.40 -17.18
N PRO A 30 -1.86 10.19 -17.68
CA PRO A 30 -1.59 11.56 -18.10
C PRO A 30 -0.98 12.39 -16.96
N LEU A 31 0.02 13.23 -17.25
CA LEU A 31 0.82 13.97 -16.26
C LEU A 31 0.03 15.03 -15.46
N ASP A 32 -1.18 15.35 -15.89
CA ASP A 32 -2.08 16.34 -15.31
C ASP A 32 -3.16 15.71 -14.42
N ARG A 33 -2.87 14.54 -13.84
CA ARG A 33 -3.81 13.75 -13.03
C ARG A 33 -3.30 13.56 -11.62
N TRP A 34 -4.18 13.03 -10.78
CA TRP A 34 -3.85 12.56 -9.45
C TRP A 34 -4.07 11.05 -9.39
N ILE A 35 -3.16 10.35 -8.73
CA ILE A 35 -3.24 8.93 -8.46
C ILE A 35 -3.54 8.76 -6.97
N ARG A 36 -4.50 7.89 -6.65
CA ARG A 36 -4.62 7.29 -5.33
C ARG A 36 -4.25 5.84 -5.42
N VAL A 37 -3.47 5.39 -4.44
CA VAL A 37 -3.28 3.97 -4.17
C VAL A 37 -3.77 3.72 -2.76
N SER A 38 -4.65 2.73 -2.59
CA SER A 38 -5.21 2.38 -1.29
C SER A 38 -5.14 0.89 -1.04
N VAL A 39 -5.08 0.49 0.23
CA VAL A 39 -5.05 -0.92 0.63
C VAL A 39 -5.52 -1.07 2.08
N TRP A 40 -6.20 -2.16 2.38
CA TRP A 40 -6.33 -2.63 3.76
C TRP A 40 -5.10 -3.43 4.16
N VAL A 41 -4.47 -3.09 5.28
CA VAL A 41 -3.28 -3.77 5.78
C VAL A 41 -3.42 -4.15 7.24
N LYS A 42 -2.89 -5.32 7.61
CA LYS A 42 -2.79 -5.79 8.99
C LYS A 42 -1.42 -6.41 9.23
N PHE A 43 -0.73 -5.88 10.22
CA PHE A 43 0.54 -6.40 10.70
C PHE A 43 0.29 -7.36 11.86
N LEU A 44 0.62 -8.64 11.74
CA LEU A 44 0.26 -9.61 12.78
C LEU A 44 1.08 -9.42 14.07
N ASP A 45 2.38 -9.17 13.96
CA ASP A 45 3.27 -9.11 15.13
C ASP A 45 3.58 -7.68 15.56
N ARG A 46 4.13 -6.87 14.65
CA ARG A 46 4.54 -5.48 14.90
C ARG A 46 4.38 -4.63 13.66
N VAL A 47 4.18 -3.33 13.85
CA VAL A 47 4.27 -2.37 12.75
C VAL A 47 5.75 -2.00 12.57
N PRO A 48 6.35 -2.21 11.37
CA PRO A 48 7.72 -1.80 11.12
C PRO A 48 7.83 -0.27 11.06
N PRO A 49 9.00 0.31 11.42
CA PRO A 49 9.22 1.73 11.21
C PRO A 49 9.17 2.07 9.72
N ALA A 50 8.82 3.31 9.40
CA ALA A 50 8.89 3.82 8.03
C ALA A 50 10.30 3.65 7.45
N SER A 51 10.37 3.24 6.18
CA SER A 51 11.62 3.09 5.44
C SER A 51 11.46 3.51 3.99
N ALA A 52 12.59 3.54 3.26
CA ALA A 52 12.64 3.83 1.83
C ALA A 52 12.25 2.64 0.93
N ASP A 53 12.02 1.45 1.49
CA ASP A 53 11.82 0.20 0.73
C ASP A 53 10.72 -0.69 1.34
N PHE A 54 9.82 -0.06 2.10
CA PHE A 54 8.63 -0.69 2.68
C PHE A 54 7.49 0.32 2.66
N GLY A 55 6.43 0.05 1.90
CA GLY A 55 5.30 0.97 1.78
C GLY A 55 4.60 0.90 0.44
N ILE A 56 3.90 1.98 0.09
CA ILE A 56 3.33 2.15 -1.26
C ILE A 56 4.36 2.89 -2.11
N ARG A 57 4.80 2.27 -3.20
CA ARG A 57 5.68 2.87 -4.20
C ARG A 57 4.87 3.43 -5.35
N VAL A 58 5.06 4.71 -5.67
CA VAL A 58 4.52 5.31 -6.90
C VAL A 58 5.69 5.91 -7.67
N HIS A 59 5.89 5.43 -8.89
CA HIS A 59 6.94 5.89 -9.80
C HIS A 59 8.31 6.01 -9.13
N GLY A 60 8.75 4.91 -8.50
CA GLY A 60 10.03 4.82 -7.80
C GLY A 60 10.12 5.49 -6.43
N ARG A 61 9.15 6.32 -6.02
CA ARG A 61 9.11 6.92 -4.68
C ARG A 61 8.29 6.06 -3.72
N VAL A 62 8.84 5.74 -2.56
CA VAL A 62 8.13 5.02 -1.49
C VAL A 62 7.48 5.99 -0.50
N HIS A 63 6.21 5.74 -0.22
CA HIS A 63 5.37 6.43 0.74
C HIS A 63 5.04 5.48 1.88
N SER A 64 5.58 5.78 3.06
CA SER A 64 5.51 4.91 4.25
C SER A 64 5.10 5.66 5.53
N GLY A 65 4.82 6.97 5.44
CA GLY A 65 4.40 7.77 6.60
C GLY A 65 3.04 7.35 7.19
N TRP A 66 2.23 6.59 6.46
CA TRP A 66 0.98 6.01 6.97
C TRP A 66 1.19 4.89 7.99
N LEU A 67 2.43 4.42 8.19
CA LEU A 67 2.77 3.44 9.22
C LEU A 67 2.72 4.04 10.62
N ASP A 68 2.93 5.35 10.74
CA ASP A 68 2.88 6.03 12.02
C ASP A 68 1.46 6.01 12.57
N GLY A 69 1.31 5.50 13.80
CA GLY A 69 0.02 5.39 14.48
C GLY A 69 -0.77 4.12 14.17
N LEU A 70 -0.26 3.22 13.32
CA LEU A 70 -0.88 1.90 13.17
C LEU A 70 -0.62 1.03 14.40
N THR A 71 -1.61 0.22 14.72
CA THR A 71 -1.53 -0.80 15.78
C THR A 71 -1.35 -2.20 15.19
N PRO A 72 -0.51 -3.06 15.79
CA PRO A 72 -0.44 -4.47 15.43
C PRO A 72 -1.79 -5.18 15.61
N ASP A 73 -1.92 -6.32 14.93
CA ASP A 73 -3.09 -7.20 14.89
C ASP A 73 -4.43 -6.51 14.54
N THR A 74 -4.37 -5.32 13.93
CA THR A 74 -5.53 -4.50 13.57
C THR A 74 -5.54 -4.22 12.08
N TRP A 75 -6.70 -4.32 11.45
CA TRP A 75 -6.89 -3.90 10.06
C TRP A 75 -6.95 -2.38 9.98
N HIS A 76 -6.11 -1.81 9.14
CA HIS A 76 -6.06 -0.37 8.88
C HIS A 76 -6.23 -0.12 7.38
N TYR A 77 -7.07 0.85 7.04
CA TYR A 77 -7.20 1.33 5.68
C TYR A 77 -6.20 2.47 5.48
N VAL A 78 -5.29 2.31 4.51
CA VAL A 78 -4.25 3.28 4.22
C VAL A 78 -4.28 3.66 2.76
N TRP A 79 -3.93 4.91 2.47
CA TRP A 79 -3.87 5.40 1.10
C TRP A 79 -2.80 6.48 0.96
N VAL A 80 -2.40 6.72 -0.29
CA VAL A 80 -1.52 7.83 -0.68
C VAL A 80 -2.09 8.51 -1.90
N ASP A 81 -2.06 9.84 -1.88
CA ASP A 81 -2.52 10.70 -2.98
C ASP A 81 -1.33 11.46 -3.54
N VAL A 82 -1.05 11.25 -4.82
CA VAL A 82 0.13 11.83 -5.48
C VAL A 82 -0.22 12.39 -6.85
N PRO A 83 0.42 13.48 -7.30
CA PRO A 83 0.36 13.88 -8.70
C PRO A 83 0.89 12.76 -9.59
N SER A 84 0.26 12.51 -10.73
CA SER A 84 0.70 11.46 -11.67
C SER A 84 2.10 11.72 -12.25
N ALA A 85 2.53 12.97 -12.34
CA ALA A 85 3.88 13.33 -12.77
C ALA A 85 4.97 13.09 -11.70
N GLU A 86 4.61 12.71 -10.47
CA GLU A 86 5.57 12.46 -9.40
C GLU A 86 6.51 11.30 -9.77
N GLY A 87 7.83 11.47 -9.60
CA GLY A 87 8.80 10.37 -9.66
C GLY A 87 9.02 9.71 -11.03
N GLN A 88 8.28 10.10 -12.06
CA GLN A 88 8.17 9.37 -13.34
C GLN A 88 9.48 9.21 -14.12
N ALA A 89 10.53 9.97 -13.80
CA ALA A 89 11.86 9.75 -14.36
C ALA A 89 12.54 8.45 -13.87
N SER A 90 11.97 7.74 -12.88
CA SER A 90 12.63 6.63 -12.18
C SER A 90 11.99 5.25 -12.38
N SER A 91 10.68 5.16 -12.60
CA SER A 91 9.94 3.92 -12.89
C SER A 91 8.46 4.25 -13.19
N ASP A 92 7.78 3.39 -13.95
CA ASP A 92 6.34 3.45 -14.23
C ASP A 92 5.51 2.53 -13.31
N ASP A 93 6.14 1.98 -12.25
CA ASP A 93 5.50 1.02 -11.36
C ASP A 93 4.72 1.72 -10.23
N VAL A 94 3.55 1.15 -9.92
CA VAL A 94 2.76 1.46 -8.74
C VAL A 94 2.56 0.20 -7.93
N LEU A 95 3.25 0.10 -6.79
CA LEU A 95 3.41 -1.15 -6.04
C LEU A 95 3.11 -0.97 -4.55
N LEU A 96 2.54 -1.99 -3.92
CA LEU A 96 2.76 -2.25 -2.51
C LEU A 96 4.05 -3.06 -2.38
N THR A 97 5.03 -2.61 -1.59
CA THR A 97 6.35 -3.25 -1.47
C THR A 97 6.74 -3.56 -0.03
N PHE A 98 7.41 -4.70 0.15
CA PHE A 98 7.83 -5.24 1.45
C PHE A 98 9.35 -5.49 1.57
N ASN A 99 10.17 -4.89 0.69
CA ASN A 99 11.59 -5.25 0.52
C ASN A 99 12.42 -5.11 1.81
N SER A 100 12.23 -4.03 2.57
CA SER A 100 13.07 -3.72 3.74
C SER A 100 12.42 -4.02 5.10
N VAL A 101 11.40 -4.88 5.17
CA VAL A 101 10.82 -5.25 6.48
C VAL A 101 11.90 -5.88 7.35
N PRO A 102 12.19 -5.36 8.56
CA PRO A 102 13.21 -5.94 9.42
C PRO A 102 12.71 -7.24 10.05
N GLY A 103 13.55 -8.28 10.01
CA GLY A 103 13.33 -9.55 10.70
C GLY A 103 12.12 -10.35 10.19
N PRO A 104 11.73 -11.41 10.92
CA PRO A 104 10.52 -12.15 10.64
C PRO A 104 9.29 -11.26 10.79
N GLN A 105 8.33 -11.41 9.87
CA GLN A 105 7.12 -10.60 9.84
C GLN A 105 6.05 -11.30 9.00
N THR A 106 4.81 -11.26 9.46
CA THR A 106 3.64 -11.55 8.62
C THR A 106 2.78 -10.30 8.42
N VAL A 107 2.45 -10.04 7.15
CA VAL A 107 1.58 -8.94 6.71
C VAL A 107 0.41 -9.55 5.96
N ARG A 108 -0.80 -9.13 6.32
CA ARG A 108 -2.00 -9.39 5.52
C ARG A 108 -2.43 -8.12 4.84
N PHE A 109 -2.86 -8.24 3.59
CA PHE A 109 -3.41 -7.11 2.85
C PHE A 109 -4.58 -7.53 1.97
N ALA A 110 -5.48 -6.58 1.72
CA ALA A 110 -6.69 -6.77 0.92
C ALA A 110 -7.06 -5.46 0.21
N ASP A 111 -7.89 -5.58 -0.83
CA ASP A 111 -8.44 -4.45 -1.60
C ASP A 111 -7.37 -3.43 -2.02
N LEU A 112 -6.22 -3.92 -2.50
CA LEU A 112 -5.22 -3.06 -3.13
C LEU A 112 -5.86 -2.46 -4.40
N ALA A 113 -6.00 -1.15 -4.43
CA ALA A 113 -6.66 -0.41 -5.51
C ALA A 113 -5.81 0.76 -6.00
N LEU A 114 -5.99 1.08 -7.29
CA LEU A 114 -5.44 2.25 -7.95
C LEU A 114 -6.58 3.04 -8.59
N GLU A 115 -6.68 4.33 -8.25
CA GLU A 115 -7.67 5.25 -8.78
C GLU A 115 -6.97 6.46 -9.42
N VAL A 116 -7.54 6.98 -10.52
CA VAL A 116 -7.02 8.15 -11.25
C VAL A 116 -8.08 9.24 -11.27
N PHE A 117 -7.68 10.45 -10.89
CA PHE A 117 -8.57 11.62 -10.76
C PHE A 117 -8.09 12.80 -11.61
N ASN A 118 -9.03 13.64 -12.02
CA ASN A 118 -8.75 14.91 -12.69
C ASN A 118 -8.23 16.00 -11.73
N SER A 119 -8.37 15.81 -10.42
CA SER A 119 -7.93 16.75 -9.39
C SER A 119 -7.65 16.00 -8.09
N ARG A 120 -6.96 16.64 -7.13
CA ARG A 120 -6.61 16.00 -5.85
C ARG A 120 -7.88 15.54 -5.12
N PRO A 121 -8.00 14.25 -4.75
CA PRO A 121 -9.16 13.77 -4.00
C PRO A 121 -9.16 14.33 -2.56
N LEU A 122 -10.35 14.57 -2.01
CA LEU A 122 -10.56 15.29 -0.74
C LEU A 122 -10.57 14.39 0.51
N GLY A 123 -10.43 13.09 0.36
CA GLY A 123 -10.51 12.10 1.43
C GLY A 123 -10.65 10.69 0.85
N PRO A 124 -10.60 9.62 1.65
CA PRO A 124 -10.60 8.25 1.16
C PRO A 124 -11.86 7.94 0.34
N THR A 125 -11.69 7.28 -0.82
CA THR A 125 -12.81 6.73 -1.59
C THR A 125 -13.12 5.38 -0.98
N LEU A 126 -14.14 5.30 -0.13
CA LEU A 126 -14.60 4.01 0.39
C LEU A 126 -15.51 3.36 -0.66
N THR A 127 -14.92 2.84 -1.73
CA THR A 127 -15.63 2.08 -2.75
C THR A 127 -15.78 0.62 -2.31
N GLY A 128 -17.00 0.25 -1.88
CA GLY A 128 -17.42 -1.14 -1.70
C GLY A 128 -17.34 -1.69 -0.27
N GLY A 129 -18.49 -1.80 0.40
CA GLY A 129 -18.77 -2.80 1.46
C GLY A 129 -18.09 -2.69 2.82
N ALA A 130 -16.99 -1.95 2.98
CA ALA A 130 -16.21 -2.01 4.24
C ALA A 130 -16.80 -1.24 5.43
N LEU A 131 -17.86 -0.44 5.24
CA LEU A 131 -18.50 0.33 6.33
C LEU A 131 -19.66 -0.40 7.03
N GLU A 132 -20.18 -1.51 6.51
CA GLU A 132 -21.29 -2.21 7.20
C GLU A 132 -20.84 -3.21 8.28
N MET A 133 -19.54 -3.37 8.53
CA MET A 133 -19.00 -4.29 9.56
C MET A 133 -18.42 -3.59 10.80
N PHE A 134 -18.77 -2.32 11.02
CA PHE A 134 -18.37 -1.56 12.20
C PHE A 134 -19.57 -0.87 12.86
N HIS A 135 -20.49 -1.66 13.41
CA HIS A 135 -21.36 -1.29 14.52
C HIS A 135 -21.52 -2.49 15.46
#